data_AF-A0A314KNF2-F1
#
_entry.id   AF-A0A314KNF2-F1
#
_cell.length_a   1.000
_cell.length_b   1.000
_cell.length_c   1.000
_cell.angle_alpha   90.00
_cell.angle_beta   90.00
_cell.angle_gamma   90.00
#
_symmetry.space_group_name_H-M   'P 1'
#
loop_
_entity.id
_entity.type
_entity.pdbx_description
1 polymer ?
#
loop_
_entity_poly.entity_id
_entity_poly.type
_entity_poly.pdbx_seq_one_letter_code
_entity_poly.pdbx_strand_id
1 'polypeptide(L)'
;MRKEPLCYCGLAADHKMSRPPTNPGRRFLGCRRYEIGEGCGFFRWVDPAIEEEHYKTLLAALIKKSDRCHCQRRQGRSKFKVVVIIIAVVVVLMLAIMLFI
;
A
#
# COMPACT_ATOMS: atom_id res chain seq x y z
N MET A 1 -21.56 -19.08 13.37
CA MET A 1 -21.77 -18.96 11.91
C MET A 1 -22.03 -17.50 11.57
N ARG A 2 -21.26 -16.90 10.64
CA ARG A 2 -21.64 -15.57 10.12
C ARG A 2 -22.89 -15.74 9.28
N LYS A 3 -24.00 -15.10 9.65
CA LYS A 3 -25.18 -15.01 8.78
C LYS A 3 -24.82 -14.12 7.60
N GLU A 4 -24.87 -14.68 6.39
CA GLU A 4 -24.75 -13.88 5.18
C GLU A 4 -25.96 -12.94 5.07
N PRO A 5 -25.74 -11.65 4.75
CA PRO A 5 -26.82 -10.71 4.57
C PRO A 5 -27.66 -11.11 3.36
N LEU A 6 -28.98 -11.14 3.53
CA LEU A 6 -29.92 -11.43 2.45
C LEU A 6 -30.34 -10.13 1.75
N CYS A 7 -30.54 -10.20 0.45
CA CYS A 7 -31.20 -9.14 -0.32
C CYS A 7 -32.73 -9.20 -0.14
N TYR A 8 -33.46 -8.25 -0.72
CA TYR A 8 -34.93 -8.20 -0.60
C TYR A 8 -35.66 -9.37 -1.29
N CYS A 9 -34.96 -10.19 -2.09
CA CYS A 9 -35.50 -11.45 -2.63
C CYS A 9 -35.38 -12.63 -1.65
N GLY A 10 -34.77 -12.45 -0.47
CA GLY A 10 -34.43 -13.53 0.44
C GLY A 10 -33.20 -14.36 0.03
N LEU A 11 -32.50 -13.96 -1.04
CA LEU A 11 -31.27 -14.61 -1.50
C LEU A 11 -30.04 -13.98 -0.82
N ALA A 12 -28.99 -14.77 -0.61
CA ALA A 12 -27.70 -14.24 -0.16
C ALA A 12 -27.21 -13.12 -1.08
N ALA A 13 -26.81 -12.00 -0.48
CA ALA A 13 -26.29 -10.85 -1.21
C ALA A 13 -24.82 -11.10 -1.60
N ASP A 14 -24.47 -10.72 -2.82
CA ASP A 14 -23.12 -10.93 -3.34
C ASP A 14 -22.22 -9.75 -3.00
N HIS A 15 -20.95 -10.04 -2.69
CA HIS A 15 -19.91 -9.02 -2.56
C HIS A 15 -19.50 -8.51 -3.94
N LYS A 16 -19.61 -7.20 -4.13
CA LYS A 16 -19.27 -6.50 -5.36
C LYS A 16 -18.33 -5.33 -5.06
N MET A 17 -17.66 -4.83 -6.08
CA MET A 17 -16.73 -3.71 -6.00
C MET A 17 -17.20 -2.59 -6.93
N SER A 18 -17.28 -1.36 -6.43
CA SER A 18 -17.68 -0.22 -7.24
C SER A 18 -16.58 0.17 -8.22
N ARG A 19 -17.01 0.46 -9.45
CA ARG A 19 -16.18 0.86 -10.58
C ARG A 19 -16.13 2.37 -10.85
N PRO A 20 -17.17 3.18 -10.56
CA PRO A 20 -17.15 4.60 -10.89
C PRO A 20 -15.95 5.35 -10.28
N PRO A 21 -15.44 6.41 -10.96
CA PRO A 21 -14.32 7.22 -10.46
C PRO A 21 -14.57 7.93 -9.12
N THR A 22 -15.84 8.11 -8.76
CA THR A 22 -16.25 8.75 -7.51
C THR A 22 -16.15 7.82 -6.30
N ASN A 23 -16.10 6.50 -6.52
CA ASN A 23 -15.98 5.50 -5.47
C ASN A 23 -15.20 4.24 -5.94
N PRO A 24 -14.02 4.38 -6.55
CA PRO A 24 -13.34 3.25 -7.16
C PRO A 24 -12.89 2.25 -6.09
N GLY A 25 -13.10 0.96 -6.35
CA GLY A 25 -12.59 -0.11 -5.50
C GLY A 25 -13.34 -0.33 -4.19
N ARG A 26 -14.35 0.48 -3.87
CA ARG A 26 -15.10 0.35 -2.61
C ARG A 26 -16.04 -0.86 -2.65
N ARG A 27 -16.05 -1.68 -1.61
CA ARG A 27 -16.85 -2.92 -1.58
C ARG A 27 -18.27 -2.67 -1.11
N PHE A 28 -19.22 -3.30 -1.77
CA PHE A 28 -20.64 -3.27 -1.42
C PHE A 28 -21.26 -4.66 -1.55
N LEU A 29 -22.45 -4.84 -0.97
CA LEU A 29 -23.30 -6.00 -1.13
C LEU A 29 -24.45 -5.65 -2.06
N GLY A 30 -24.72 -6.50 -3.04
CA GLY A 30 -25.77 -6.29 -4.02
C GLY A 30 -26.61 -7.54 -4.26
N CYS A 31 -27.81 -7.36 -4.81
CA CYS A 31 -28.59 -8.48 -5.32
C CYS A 31 -27.83 -9.19 -6.46
N ARG A 32 -27.72 -10.52 -6.39
CA ARG A 32 -27.08 -11.31 -7.46
C ARG A 32 -27.78 -11.21 -8.80
N ARG A 33 -29.10 -11.04 -8.79
CA ARG A 33 -29.92 -10.89 -10.00
C ARG A 33 -29.79 -9.51 -10.66
N TYR A 34 -29.02 -8.59 -10.08
CA TYR A 34 -28.81 -7.26 -10.65
C TYR A 34 -28.24 -7.31 -12.07
N GLU A 35 -27.31 -8.23 -12.36
CA GLU A 35 -26.63 -8.29 -13.66
C GLU A 35 -27.52 -8.81 -14.79
N ILE A 36 -28.60 -9.52 -14.46
CA ILE A 36 -29.60 -10.01 -15.42
C ILE A 36 -30.84 -9.10 -15.52
N GLY A 37 -30.81 -7.92 -14.90
CA GLY A 37 -31.92 -6.96 -14.93
C GLY A 37 -33.08 -7.26 -13.97
N GLU A 38 -33.01 -8.33 -13.20
CA GLU A 38 -34.04 -8.76 -12.24
C GLU A 38 -33.66 -8.45 -10.77
N GLY A 39 -32.74 -7.52 -10.55
CA GLY A 39 -32.29 -7.15 -9.21
C GLY A 39 -33.37 -6.42 -8.42
N CYS A 40 -33.54 -6.77 -7.14
CA CYS A 40 -34.48 -6.08 -6.25
C CYS A 40 -34.00 -4.71 -5.72
N GLY A 41 -32.91 -4.17 -6.26
CA GLY A 41 -32.34 -2.89 -5.81
C GLY A 41 -31.63 -2.93 -4.45
N PHE A 42 -31.48 -4.10 -3.81
CA PHE A 42 -30.71 -4.22 -2.58
C PHE A 42 -29.26 -3.76 -2.77
N PHE A 43 -28.81 -2.86 -1.90
CA PHE A 43 -27.47 -2.29 -1.90
C PHE A 43 -27.03 -1.94 -0.47
N ARG A 44 -25.80 -2.32 -0.08
CA ARG A 44 -25.21 -1.92 1.21
C ARG A 44 -23.69 -1.81 1.13
N TRP A 45 -23.11 -0.71 1.60
CA TRP A 45 -21.65 -0.58 1.69
C TRP A 45 -21.07 -1.57 2.71
N VAL A 46 -19.96 -2.22 2.35
CA VAL A 46 -19.17 -3.08 3.25
C VAL A 46 -18.10 -2.24 3.93
N ASP A 47 -17.38 -1.46 3.13
CA ASP A 47 -16.33 -0.58 3.64
C ASP A 47 -16.96 0.72 4.18
N PRO A 48 -16.49 1.24 5.33
CA PRO A 48 -16.89 2.57 5.78
C PRO A 48 -16.58 3.61 4.70
N ALA A 49 -17.33 4.71 4.69
CA ALA A 49 -17.01 5.82 3.79
C ALA A 49 -15.71 6.42 4.29
N ILE A 50 -14.65 6.34 3.49
CA ILE A 50 -13.46 7.11 3.73
C ILE A 50 -13.73 8.47 3.08
N GLU A 51 -13.75 9.53 3.90
CA GLU A 51 -13.84 10.88 3.38
C GLU A 51 -12.66 11.16 2.45
N GLU A 52 -12.91 11.88 1.35
CA GLU A 52 -11.91 12.13 0.31
C GLU A 52 -10.64 12.78 0.89
N GLU A 53 -10.81 13.68 1.85
CA GLU A 53 -9.71 14.37 2.54
C GLU A 53 -8.87 13.41 3.39
N HIS A 54 -9.52 12.46 4.07
CA HIS A 54 -8.83 11.43 4.84
C HIS A 54 -8.01 10.50 3.92
N TYR A 55 -8.55 10.14 2.75
CA TYR A 55 -7.83 9.35 1.76
C TYR A 55 -6.60 10.09 1.23
N LYS A 56 -6.75 11.36 0.85
CA LYS A 56 -5.64 12.22 0.40
C LYS A 56 -4.55 12.33 1.45
N THR A 57 -4.93 12.57 2.70
CA THR A 57 -4.01 12.68 3.83
C THR A 57 -3.25 11.37 4.06
N LEU A 58 -3.95 10.23 4.05
CA LEU A 58 -3.33 8.92 4.19
C LEU A 58 -2.34 8.64 3.05
N LEU A 59 -2.73 8.93 1.80
CA LEU A 59 -1.88 8.72 0.64
C LEU A 59 -0.61 9.59 0.71
N ALA A 60 -0.76 10.87 1.07
CA ALA A 60 0.38 11.78 1.26
C ALA A 60 1.32 11.28 2.38
N ALA A 61 0.78 10.77 3.48
CA ALA A 61 1.56 10.21 4.57
C ALA A 61 2.35 8.96 4.13
N LEU A 62 1.74 8.10 3.32
CA LEU A 62 2.38 6.90 2.77
C LEU A 62 3.50 7.25 1.78
N ILE A 63 3.25 8.18 0.85
CA ILE A 63 4.28 8.68 -0.09
C ILE A 63 5.45 9.26 0.70
N LYS A 64 5.18 10.16 1.65
CA LYS A 64 6.22 10.75 2.51
C LYS A 64 7.00 9.70 3.30
N LYS A 65 6.36 8.62 3.74
CA LYS A 65 7.04 7.51 4.43
C LYS A 65 7.94 6.73 3.48
N SER A 66 7.47 6.47 2.25
CA SER A 66 8.25 5.83 1.19
C SER A 66 9.51 6.64 0.86
N ASP A 67 9.35 7.94 0.63
CA ASP A 67 10.46 8.84 0.29
C ASP A 67 11.51 8.92 1.40
N ARG A 68 11.05 8.99 2.67
CA ARG A 68 11.94 8.94 3.84
C ARG A 68 12.72 7.63 3.89
N CYS A 69 12.06 6.50 3.69
CA CYS A 69 12.71 5.18 3.68
C CYS A 69 13.76 5.08 2.55
N HIS A 70 13.42 5.57 1.35
CA HIS A 70 14.34 5.60 0.22
C HIS A 70 15.57 6.49 0.50
N CYS A 71 15.37 7.69 1.05
CA CYS A 71 16.45 8.61 1.42
C CYS A 71 17.36 8.01 2.50
N GLN A 72 16.77 7.43 3.56
CA GLN A 72 17.53 6.77 4.63
C GLN A 72 18.38 5.62 4.10
N ARG A 73 17.83 4.74 3.25
CA ARG A 73 18.58 3.65 2.62
C ARG A 73 19.72 4.16 1.76
N ARG A 74 19.49 5.21 0.96
CA ARG A 74 20.53 5.84 0.14
C ARG A 74 21.64 6.43 1.01
N GLN A 75 21.28 7.12 2.10
CA GLN A 75 22.25 7.72 3.01
C GLN A 75 23.08 6.64 3.74
N GLY A 76 22.45 5.58 4.25
CA GLY A 76 23.15 4.45 4.85
C GLY A 76 24.13 3.78 3.89
N ARG A 77 23.71 3.54 2.64
CA ARG A 77 24.58 2.99 1.58
C ARG A 77 25.76 3.92 1.28
N SER A 78 25.55 5.24 1.21
CA SER A 78 26.64 6.20 0.98
C SER A 78 27.63 6.24 2.14
N LYS A 79 27.16 6.26 3.38
CA LYS A 79 28.02 6.21 4.57
C LYS A 79 28.86 4.93 4.58
N PHE A 80 28.24 3.78 4.32
CA PHE A 80 28.94 2.51 4.24
C PHE A 80 30.02 2.51 3.14
N LYS A 81 29.72 3.04 1.95
CA LYS A 81 30.71 3.17 0.87
C LYS A 81 31.91 4.01 1.28
N VAL A 82 31.70 5.17 1.91
CA VAL A 82 32.79 6.05 2.37
C VAL A 82 33.66 5.35 3.41
N VAL A 83 33.04 4.67 4.38
CA VAL A 83 33.77 3.89 5.41
C VAL A 83 34.63 2.79 4.78
N VAL A 84 34.08 2.04 3.82
CA VAL A 84 34.82 0.98 3.10
C VAL A 84 36.02 1.56 2.33
N ILE A 85 35.85 2.71 1.67
CA ILE A 85 36.94 3.39 0.96
C ILE A 85 38.05 3.81 1.92
N ILE A 86 37.70 4.43 3.06
CA ILE A 86 38.68 4.86 4.07
C ILE A 86 39.47 3.67 4.59
N ILE A 87 38.79 2.58 4.97
CA ILE A 87 39.45 1.35 5.46
C ILE A 87 40.41 0.80 4.41
N ALA A 88 39.98 0.71 3.14
CA ALA A 88 40.82 0.22 2.06
C ALA A 88 42.09 1.08 1.88
N VAL A 89 41.96 2.41 1.90
CA VAL A 89 43.10 3.34 1.79
C VAL A 89 44.08 3.16 2.94
N VAL A 90 43.58 3.06 4.18
CA VAL A 90 44.43 2.84 5.37
C VAL A 90 45.19 1.52 5.27
N VAL A 91 44.52 0.43 4.90
CA VAL A 91 45.15 -0.88 4.74
C VAL A 91 46.26 -0.83 3.67
N VAL A 92 46.00 -0.20 2.52
CA VAL A 92 47.00 -0.05 1.46
C VAL A 92 48.21 0.76 1.93
N LEU A 93 48.00 1.86 2.65
CA LEU A 93 49.09 2.68 3.18
C LEU A 93 49.95 1.91 4.18
N MET A 94 49.32 1.15 5.09
CA MET A 94 50.03 0.30 6.05
C MET A 94 50.88 -0.77 5.35
N LEU A 95 50.34 -1.43 4.32
CA LEU A 95 51.08 -2.42 3.54
C LEU A 95 52.27 -1.79 2.79
N ALA A 96 52.10 -0.59 2.24
CA ALA A 96 53.18 0.13 1.59
C ALA A 96 54.32 0.43 2.58
N ILE A 97 54.00 0.99 3.76
CA ILE A 97 55.00 1.29 4.79
C ILE A 97 55.80 0.04 5.17
N MET A 98 55.12 -1.11 5.33
CA MET A 98 55.77 -2.39 5.67
C MET A 98 56.68 -2.93 4.56
N LEU A 99 56.57 -2.47 3.32
CA LEU A 99 57.45 -2.85 2.19
C LEU A 99 58.68 -1.93 2.06
N PHE A 100 58.65 -0.75 2.70
CA PHE A 100 59.72 0.24 2.66
C PHE A 100 60.52 0.34 3.97
N ILE A 101 60.19 -0.49 4.98
CA ILE A 101 60.94 -0.72 6.22
C ILE A 101 61.66 -2.06 6.08
#